data_AF-A0AAU9QCP3-F1
#
_entry.id   AF-A0AAU9QCP3-F1
#
_cell.length_a   1.000
_cell.length_b   1.000
_cell.length_c   1.000
_cell.angle_alpha   90.00
_cell.angle_beta   90.00
_cell.angle_gamma   90.00
#
_symmetry.space_group_name_H-M   'P 1'
#
loop_
_entity.id
_entity.type
_entity.pdbx_description
1 polymer ?
#
loop_
_entity_poly.entity_id
_entity_poly.type
_entity_poly.pdbx_seq_one_letter_code
_entity_poly.pdbx_strand_id
1 'polypeptide(L)'
;MSIKKRYIAAMVAVGIGVGWLTLGGTAAVMHYTSDTEFCLSCHSMEIPYKEYQGSVHFSNAKGIRAECSDCHIPKEPMDYLITKIRASKDIYHEFVTGKIDTPEKYEAHRTELAEMVWEQFRENDSATCRSCHDFDAMEEFEQSRDAAKMHAYAKANDQTCIDCHKGVAHFAPEAELDSKAFDTLMAFTKQTSADAKVVYPVTAINMGDFGTLNPTAKLEVVEAEGDNRTVTLNAFQMKGAEQVLYMGEGQRAIVATLTEQGQEALKTGEYKADAYGNEWRSVALTGGIDSPVVDTLEPVWSYADELDNVYCSTCHAKIPGEHFTVNAWGPVAKGMGARTDISPENLELLTKYFQNHAKDVVGH
;
A
#
# COMPACT_ATOMS: atom_id res chain seq x y z
N MET A 1 -35.94 48.11 -48.70
CA MET A 1 -36.97 47.13 -48.30
C MET A 1 -36.99 47.09 -46.77
N SER A 2 -37.95 47.76 -46.12
CA SER A 2 -38.02 47.78 -44.65
C SER A 2 -38.55 46.45 -44.16
N ILE A 3 -37.72 45.65 -43.48
CA ILE A 3 -38.17 44.42 -42.83
C ILE A 3 -39.25 44.84 -41.81
N LYS A 4 -40.48 44.34 -41.98
CA LYS A 4 -41.57 44.65 -41.05
C LYS A 4 -41.21 44.07 -39.68
N LYS A 5 -41.43 44.82 -38.59
CA LYS A 5 -41.10 44.43 -37.21
C LYS A 5 -41.57 43.01 -36.84
N ARG A 6 -42.69 42.54 -37.41
CA ARG A 6 -43.20 41.16 -37.25
C ARG A 6 -42.27 40.06 -37.74
N TYR A 7 -41.48 40.29 -38.80
CA TYR A 7 -40.52 39.31 -39.32
C TYR A 7 -39.27 39.24 -38.44
N ILE A 8 -38.84 40.39 -37.89
CA ILE A 8 -37.76 40.42 -36.90
C ILE A 8 -38.18 39.66 -35.64
N ALA A 9 -39.40 39.89 -35.13
CA ALA A 9 -39.94 39.16 -33.99
C ALA A 9 -40.06 37.65 -34.25
N ALA A 10 -40.51 37.25 -35.45
CA ALA A 10 -40.57 35.83 -35.83
C ALA A 10 -39.19 35.18 -35.92
N MET A 11 -38.18 35.86 -36.50
CA MET A 11 -36.80 35.34 -36.56
C MET A 11 -36.19 35.19 -35.16
N VAL A 12 -36.43 36.14 -34.26
CA VAL A 12 -35.99 36.05 -32.86
C VAL A 12 -36.69 34.88 -32.16
N ALA A 13 -38.00 34.71 -32.32
CA ALA A 13 -38.73 33.60 -31.72
C ALA A 13 -38.25 32.22 -32.23
N VAL A 14 -38.00 32.10 -33.53
CA VAL A 14 -37.41 30.88 -34.13
C VAL A 14 -36.00 30.65 -33.60
N GLY A 15 -35.17 31.69 -33.52
CA GLY A 15 -33.82 31.60 -32.97
C GLY A 15 -33.80 31.14 -31.51
N ILE A 16 -34.70 31.67 -30.68
CA ILE A 16 -34.88 31.22 -29.29
C ILE A 16 -35.37 29.77 -29.25
N GLY A 17 -36.33 29.40 -30.11
CA GLY A 17 -36.83 28.02 -30.18
C GLY A 17 -35.75 27.02 -30.55
N VAL A 18 -34.93 27.32 -31.56
CA VAL A 18 -33.78 26.49 -31.97
C VAL A 18 -32.72 26.45 -30.87
N GLY A 19 -32.40 27.59 -30.25
CA GLY A 19 -31.45 27.66 -29.14
C GLY A 19 -31.90 26.83 -27.94
N TRP A 20 -33.18 26.88 -27.60
CA TRP A 20 -33.73 26.10 -26.48
C TRP A 20 -33.77 24.61 -26.78
N LEU A 21 -34.16 24.20 -28.00
CA LEU A 21 -34.15 22.79 -28.42
C LEU A 21 -32.73 22.21 -28.45
N THR A 22 -31.75 22.98 -28.93
CA THR A 22 -30.36 22.53 -29.01
C THR A 22 -29.73 22.45 -27.62
N LEU A 23 -29.74 23.52 -26.83
CA LEU A 23 -29.15 23.51 -25.50
C LEU A 23 -29.89 22.60 -24.53
N GLY A 24 -31.22 22.65 -24.53
CA GLY A 24 -32.06 21.79 -23.69
C GLY A 24 -31.96 20.32 -24.09
N GLY A 25 -31.92 20.03 -25.39
CA GLY A 25 -31.71 18.69 -25.91
C GLY A 25 -30.34 18.13 -25.53
N THR A 26 -29.27 18.91 -25.70
CA THR A 26 -27.92 18.49 -25.28
C THR A 26 -27.87 18.25 -23.77
N ALA A 27 -28.41 19.15 -22.94
CA ALA A 27 -28.43 18.96 -21.49
C ALA A 27 -29.18 17.68 -21.08
N ALA A 28 -30.33 17.41 -21.70
CA ALA A 28 -31.11 16.19 -21.43
C ALA A 28 -30.32 14.92 -21.78
N VAL A 29 -29.63 14.89 -22.93
CA VAL A 29 -28.78 13.75 -23.32
C VAL A 29 -27.60 13.58 -22.36
N MET A 30 -26.97 14.68 -21.94
CA MET A 30 -25.86 14.63 -20.98
C MET A 30 -26.31 14.04 -19.64
N HIS A 31 -27.47 14.46 -19.12
CA HIS A 31 -28.05 13.89 -17.91
C HIS A 31 -28.42 12.42 -18.07
N TYR A 32 -29.09 12.04 -19.15
CA TYR A 32 -29.46 10.65 -19.40
C TYR A 32 -28.24 9.72 -19.46
N THR A 33 -27.15 10.17 -20.09
CA THR A 33 -25.89 9.41 -20.15
C THR A 33 -25.11 9.42 -18.82
N SER A 34 -25.63 10.04 -17.77
CA SER A 34 -25.10 9.98 -16.40
C SER A 34 -25.90 9.02 -15.50
N ASP A 35 -27.03 8.50 -15.98
CA ASP A 35 -27.87 7.62 -15.17
C ASP A 35 -27.22 6.24 -15.01
N THR A 36 -27.41 5.63 -13.84
CA THR A 36 -26.92 4.26 -13.56
C THR A 36 -27.41 3.27 -14.61
N GLU A 37 -28.65 3.38 -15.09
CA GLU A 37 -29.19 2.52 -16.15
C GLU A 37 -28.38 2.61 -17.45
N PHE A 38 -27.90 3.80 -17.81
CA PHE A 38 -27.03 3.98 -18.98
C PHE A 38 -25.66 3.36 -18.75
N CYS A 39 -25.05 3.55 -17.57
CA CYS A 39 -23.78 2.90 -17.25
C CYS A 39 -23.90 1.37 -17.35
N LEU A 40 -24.99 0.80 -16.85
CA LEU A 40 -25.26 -0.64 -16.88
C LEU A 40 -25.71 -1.17 -18.25
N SER A 41 -25.83 -0.32 -19.27
CA SER A 41 -26.13 -0.80 -20.62
C SER A 41 -24.97 -1.56 -21.26
N CYS A 42 -23.76 -1.46 -20.69
CA CYS A 42 -22.56 -2.18 -21.11
C CYS A 42 -22.31 -3.38 -20.18
N HIS A 43 -21.98 -4.54 -20.76
CA HIS A 43 -21.75 -5.77 -19.99
C HIS A 43 -20.53 -5.67 -19.05
N SER A 44 -19.51 -4.91 -19.43
CA SER A 44 -18.32 -4.66 -18.61
C SER A 44 -18.61 -3.97 -17.27
N MET A 45 -19.75 -3.27 -17.16
CA MET A 45 -20.17 -2.60 -15.92
C MET A 45 -20.89 -3.52 -14.93
N GLU A 46 -21.18 -4.78 -15.31
CA GLU A 46 -21.84 -5.73 -14.41
C GLU A 46 -20.96 -6.09 -13.21
N ILE A 47 -19.64 -6.18 -13.40
CA ILE A 47 -18.67 -6.50 -12.34
C ILE A 47 -18.64 -5.39 -11.28
N PRO A 48 -18.29 -4.12 -11.61
CA PRO A 48 -18.27 -3.06 -10.61
C PRO A 48 -19.64 -2.80 -9.99
N TYR A 49 -20.74 -3.06 -10.72
CA TYR A 49 -22.09 -2.94 -10.15
C TYR A 49 -22.37 -3.95 -9.04
N LYS A 50 -21.98 -5.23 -9.23
CA LYS A 50 -22.12 -6.26 -8.18
C LYS A 50 -21.29 -5.91 -6.94
N GLU A 51 -20.09 -5.37 -7.12
CA GLU A 51 -19.26 -4.91 -6.01
C GLU A 51 -19.93 -3.74 -5.27
N TYR A 52 -20.43 -2.75 -6.04
CA TYR A 52 -21.16 -1.59 -5.50
C TYR A 52 -22.39 -2.01 -4.68
N GLN A 53 -23.15 -3.03 -5.12
CA GLN A 53 -24.29 -3.57 -4.39
C GLN A 53 -23.93 -4.08 -2.99
N GLY A 54 -22.68 -4.51 -2.78
CA GLY A 54 -22.16 -4.92 -1.47
C GLY A 54 -21.73 -3.76 -0.56
N SER A 55 -21.70 -2.53 -1.07
CA SER A 55 -21.17 -1.37 -0.36
C SER A 55 -22.23 -0.63 0.48
N VAL A 56 -21.75 0.15 1.46
CA VAL A 56 -22.58 1.07 2.25
C VAL A 56 -23.21 2.20 1.42
N HIS A 57 -22.67 2.47 0.24
CA HIS A 57 -23.20 3.49 -0.68
C HIS A 57 -24.41 2.98 -1.48
N PHE A 58 -24.61 1.66 -1.57
CA PHE A 58 -25.81 1.07 -2.14
C PHE A 58 -26.91 0.82 -1.11
N SER A 59 -26.53 0.37 0.09
CA SER A 59 -27.46 0.03 1.17
C SER A 59 -26.89 0.40 2.54
N ASN A 60 -27.61 1.24 3.27
CA ASN A 60 -27.24 1.65 4.63
C ASN A 60 -28.49 1.90 5.49
N ALA A 61 -28.29 1.99 6.81
CA ALA A 61 -29.34 2.21 7.78
C ALA A 61 -30.04 3.58 7.66
N LYS A 62 -29.46 4.52 6.90
CA LYS A 62 -30.03 5.86 6.68
C LYS A 62 -30.95 5.92 5.47
N GLY A 63 -30.98 4.87 4.64
CA GLY A 63 -31.81 4.81 3.44
C GLY A 63 -31.36 5.76 2.32
N ILE A 64 -30.11 6.20 2.34
CA ILE A 64 -29.52 7.06 1.31
C ILE A 64 -28.79 6.17 0.31
N ARG A 65 -28.97 6.40 -1.00
CA ARG A 65 -28.24 5.70 -2.05
C ARG A 65 -27.52 6.70 -2.93
N ALA A 66 -26.22 6.49 -3.11
CA ALA A 66 -25.43 7.25 -4.09
C ALA A 66 -25.41 6.46 -5.40
N GLU A 67 -25.77 7.07 -6.51
CA GLU A 67 -25.75 6.46 -7.84
C GLU A 67 -24.35 6.52 -8.47
N CYS A 68 -24.14 5.84 -9.60
CA CYS A 68 -22.81 5.79 -10.25
C CYS A 68 -22.25 7.20 -10.53
N SER A 69 -23.09 8.11 -11.04
CA SER A 69 -22.70 9.48 -11.34
C SER A 69 -22.45 10.34 -10.12
N ASP A 70 -23.05 10.05 -8.96
CA ASP A 70 -22.80 10.80 -7.73
C ASP A 70 -21.35 10.68 -7.27
N CYS A 71 -20.68 9.56 -7.60
CA CYS A 71 -19.28 9.32 -7.30
C CYS A 71 -18.35 9.62 -8.48
N HIS A 72 -18.72 9.19 -9.71
CA HIS A 72 -17.81 9.23 -10.86
C HIS A 72 -17.90 10.50 -11.71
N ILE A 73 -18.94 11.34 -11.54
CA ILE A 73 -19.15 12.51 -12.40
C ILE A 73 -19.28 13.78 -11.54
N PRO A 74 -18.27 14.67 -11.53
CA PRO A 74 -18.33 15.94 -10.82
C PRO A 74 -19.53 16.80 -11.26
N LYS A 75 -20.11 17.55 -10.32
CA LYS A 75 -21.28 18.41 -10.58
C LYS A 75 -20.92 19.76 -11.18
N GLU A 76 -19.66 20.20 -11.04
CA GLU A 76 -19.19 21.46 -11.61
C GLU A 76 -19.19 21.40 -13.15
N PRO A 77 -19.71 22.42 -13.87
CA PRO A 77 -19.98 22.31 -15.31
C PRO A 77 -18.76 21.96 -16.18
N MET A 78 -17.59 22.48 -15.82
CA MET A 78 -16.35 22.22 -16.57
C MET A 78 -15.83 20.81 -16.32
N ASP A 79 -15.78 20.38 -15.07
CA ASP A 79 -15.31 19.04 -14.70
C ASP A 79 -16.27 17.96 -15.20
N TYR A 80 -17.58 18.23 -15.12
CA TYR A 80 -18.63 17.41 -15.72
C TYR A 80 -18.36 17.17 -17.21
N LEU A 81 -18.08 18.24 -17.97
CA LEU A 81 -17.80 18.15 -19.40
C LEU A 81 -16.49 17.40 -19.68
N ILE A 82 -15.43 17.66 -18.90
CA ILE A 82 -14.13 16.97 -19.04
C ILE A 82 -14.30 15.47 -18.78
N THR A 83 -14.99 15.08 -17.71
CA THR A 83 -15.26 13.67 -17.40
C THR A 83 -16.06 13.00 -18.51
N LYS A 84 -17.06 13.68 -19.08
CA LYS A 84 -17.86 13.15 -20.19
C LYS A 84 -17.05 12.97 -21.48
N ILE A 85 -16.08 13.87 -21.74
CA ILE A 85 -15.13 13.70 -22.85
C ILE A 85 -14.18 12.53 -22.57
N ARG A 86 -13.68 12.39 -21.33
CA ARG A 86 -12.80 11.26 -20.95
C ARG A 86 -13.53 9.91 -21.10
N ALA A 87 -14.80 9.84 -20.70
CA ALA A 87 -15.64 8.65 -20.83
C ALA A 87 -15.86 8.18 -22.28
N SER A 88 -15.54 9.00 -23.30
CA SER A 88 -15.56 8.51 -24.68
C SER A 88 -14.52 7.40 -24.92
N LYS A 89 -13.47 7.33 -24.10
CA LYS A 89 -12.49 6.23 -24.12
C LYS A 89 -13.13 4.91 -23.72
N ASP A 90 -14.05 4.93 -22.77
CA ASP A 90 -14.74 3.73 -22.30
C ASP A 90 -15.58 3.13 -23.43
N ILE A 91 -16.26 3.98 -24.20
CA ILE A 91 -16.99 3.57 -25.42
C ILE A 91 -16.03 2.93 -26.45
N TYR A 92 -14.86 3.54 -26.68
CA TYR A 92 -13.87 2.97 -27.58
C TYR A 92 -13.36 1.61 -27.09
N HIS A 93 -13.07 1.48 -25.79
CA HIS A 93 -12.56 0.24 -25.23
C HIS A 93 -13.59 -0.88 -25.15
N GLU A 94 -14.87 -0.54 -24.94
CA GLU A 94 -15.99 -1.47 -24.94
C GLU A 94 -16.25 -2.01 -26.35
N PHE A 95 -16.42 -1.11 -27.34
CA PHE A 95 -16.90 -1.51 -28.67
C PHE A 95 -15.80 -1.80 -29.70
N VAL A 96 -14.56 -1.34 -29.48
CA VAL A 96 -13.45 -1.51 -30.45
C VAL A 96 -12.39 -2.46 -29.95
N THR A 97 -11.86 -2.26 -28.74
CA THR A 97 -10.72 -3.06 -28.24
C THR A 97 -11.12 -4.27 -27.40
N GLY A 98 -12.30 -4.25 -26.77
CA GLY A 98 -12.69 -5.27 -25.78
C GLY A 98 -11.70 -5.36 -24.63
N LYS A 99 -11.29 -4.21 -24.05
CA LYS A 99 -10.19 -4.17 -23.05
C LYS A 99 -10.56 -4.91 -21.77
N ILE A 100 -11.84 -4.89 -21.38
CA ILE A 100 -12.38 -5.47 -20.14
C ILE A 100 -13.67 -6.28 -20.39
N ASP A 101 -13.78 -6.91 -21.56
CA ASP A 101 -14.99 -7.64 -22.00
C ASP A 101 -15.22 -9.00 -21.29
N THR A 102 -14.22 -9.51 -20.56
CA THR A 102 -14.34 -10.70 -19.71
C THR A 102 -13.89 -10.42 -18.28
N PRO A 103 -14.34 -11.21 -17.28
CA PRO A 103 -13.89 -11.08 -15.90
C PRO A 103 -12.37 -11.15 -15.74
N GLU A 104 -11.70 -12.03 -16.49
CA GLU A 104 -10.25 -12.18 -16.44
C GLU A 104 -9.54 -10.93 -16.96
N LYS A 105 -10.06 -10.33 -18.04
CA LYS A 105 -9.50 -9.07 -18.55
C LYS A 105 -9.78 -7.89 -17.63
N TYR A 106 -10.97 -7.82 -17.02
CA TYR A 106 -11.28 -6.80 -16.02
C TYR A 106 -10.29 -6.88 -14.85
N GLU A 107 -10.09 -8.08 -14.30
CA GLU A 107 -9.19 -8.29 -13.18
C GLU A 107 -7.74 -7.96 -13.53
N ALA A 108 -7.27 -8.37 -14.72
CA ALA A 108 -5.93 -8.04 -15.21
C ALA A 108 -5.67 -6.53 -15.35
N HIS A 109 -6.72 -5.71 -15.46
CA HIS A 109 -6.62 -4.25 -15.54
C HIS A 109 -7.15 -3.54 -14.28
N ARG A 110 -7.55 -4.26 -13.22
CA ARG A 110 -8.17 -3.67 -12.02
C ARG A 110 -7.28 -2.59 -11.41
N THR A 111 -5.99 -2.88 -11.24
CA THR A 111 -5.02 -1.93 -10.67
C THR A 111 -4.89 -0.67 -11.52
N GLU A 112 -4.70 -0.82 -12.84
CA GLU A 112 -4.61 0.33 -13.77
C GLU A 112 -5.87 1.21 -13.70
N LEU A 113 -7.05 0.59 -13.69
CA LEU A 113 -8.34 1.30 -13.64
C LEU A 113 -8.54 1.98 -12.30
N ALA A 114 -8.22 1.32 -11.19
CA ALA A 114 -8.34 1.86 -9.85
C ALA A 114 -7.40 3.06 -9.66
N GLU A 115 -6.13 2.95 -10.04
CA GLU A 115 -5.15 4.04 -9.98
C GLU A 115 -5.57 5.24 -10.82
N MET A 116 -6.09 5.01 -12.03
CA MET A 116 -6.59 6.07 -12.89
C MET A 116 -7.75 6.84 -12.24
N VAL A 117 -8.67 6.12 -11.59
CA VAL A 117 -9.80 6.74 -10.88
C VAL A 117 -9.33 7.45 -9.61
N TRP A 118 -8.41 6.85 -8.83
CA TRP A 118 -7.87 7.47 -7.63
C TRP A 118 -7.10 8.76 -7.94
N GLU A 119 -6.34 8.77 -9.02
CA GLU A 119 -5.64 9.98 -9.46
C GLU A 119 -6.63 11.08 -9.85
N GLN A 120 -7.73 10.75 -10.52
CA GLN A 120 -8.77 11.73 -10.84
C GLN A 120 -9.42 12.32 -9.57
N PHE A 121 -9.67 11.49 -8.56
CA PHE A 121 -10.15 11.96 -7.27
C PHE A 121 -9.09 12.82 -6.56
N ARG A 122 -7.79 12.50 -6.65
CA ARG A 122 -6.73 13.38 -6.12
C ARG A 122 -6.66 14.72 -6.82
N GLU A 123 -6.67 14.73 -8.16
CA GLU A 123 -6.59 15.93 -8.98
C GLU A 123 -7.75 16.91 -8.70
N ASN A 124 -8.95 16.39 -8.39
CA ASN A 124 -10.14 17.20 -8.14
C ASN A 124 -10.51 17.33 -6.65
N ASP A 125 -9.60 16.99 -5.75
CA ASP A 125 -9.81 16.98 -4.30
C ASP A 125 -11.07 16.21 -3.84
N SER A 126 -11.33 15.07 -4.47
CA SER A 126 -12.46 14.19 -4.18
C SER A 126 -13.79 14.94 -4.18
N ALA A 127 -13.97 15.87 -5.13
CA ALA A 127 -15.09 16.80 -5.18
C ALA A 127 -16.46 16.11 -5.06
N THR A 128 -16.64 14.95 -5.69
CA THR A 128 -17.88 14.17 -5.61
C THR A 128 -18.09 13.55 -4.23
N CYS A 129 -17.04 13.04 -3.58
CA CYS A 129 -17.09 12.59 -2.17
C CYS A 129 -17.51 13.74 -1.26
N ARG A 130 -16.85 14.90 -1.40
CA ARG A 130 -17.11 16.10 -0.59
C ARG A 130 -18.49 16.71 -0.81
N SER A 131 -19.12 16.46 -1.95
CA SER A 131 -20.50 16.90 -2.21
C SER A 131 -21.53 16.28 -1.24
N CYS A 132 -21.16 15.18 -0.58
CA CYS A 132 -21.95 14.49 0.44
C CYS A 132 -21.23 14.38 1.80
N HIS A 133 -19.90 14.31 1.80
CA HIS A 133 -19.04 14.11 2.98
C HIS A 133 -18.15 15.33 3.21
N ASP A 134 -18.68 16.31 3.93
CA ASP A 134 -17.95 17.52 4.27
C ASP A 134 -17.21 17.37 5.62
N PHE A 135 -15.93 17.75 5.66
CA PHE A 135 -15.11 17.63 6.87
C PHE A 135 -15.61 18.45 8.06
N ASP A 136 -16.35 19.53 7.83
CA ASP A 136 -16.94 20.38 8.88
C ASP A 136 -18.27 19.80 9.37
N ALA A 137 -18.89 18.90 8.61
CA ALA A 137 -20.12 18.20 8.97
C ALA A 137 -19.88 16.81 9.59
N MET A 138 -18.64 16.33 9.62
CA MET A 138 -18.28 15.05 10.25
C MET A 138 -18.31 15.16 11.79
N GLU A 139 -19.15 14.36 12.44
CA GLU A 139 -19.22 14.36 13.90
C GLU A 139 -18.05 13.57 14.52
N GLU A 140 -17.11 14.25 15.15
CA GLU A 140 -15.88 13.64 15.69
C GLU A 140 -16.15 12.66 16.84
N PHE A 141 -17.19 12.91 17.66
CA PHE A 141 -17.52 12.06 18.81
C PHE A 141 -18.17 10.71 18.43
N GLU A 142 -18.75 10.63 17.24
CA GLU A 142 -19.34 9.39 16.69
C GLU A 142 -18.29 8.55 15.93
N GLN A 143 -17.07 9.07 15.76
CA GLN A 143 -15.97 8.36 15.12
C GLN A 143 -15.15 7.57 16.15
N SER A 144 -14.43 6.55 15.67
CA SER A 144 -13.37 5.97 16.50
C SER A 144 -12.29 7.02 16.77
N ARG A 145 -11.62 6.92 17.92
CA ARG A 145 -10.57 7.88 18.31
C ARG A 145 -9.45 7.99 17.26
N ASP A 146 -9.12 6.88 16.62
CA ASP A 146 -8.10 6.84 15.57
C ASP A 146 -8.61 7.50 14.28
N ALA A 147 -9.86 7.26 13.87
CA ALA A 147 -10.45 7.90 12.70
C ALA A 147 -10.53 9.42 12.85
N ALA A 148 -10.99 9.92 14.01
CA ALA A 148 -11.04 11.36 14.27
C ALA A 148 -9.64 12.00 14.19
N LYS A 149 -8.62 11.34 14.75
CA LYS A 149 -7.22 11.80 14.65
C LYS A 149 -6.73 11.84 13.21
N MET A 150 -7.05 10.82 12.41
CA MET A 150 -6.64 10.76 11.01
C MET A 150 -7.37 11.80 10.15
N HIS A 151 -8.67 12.06 10.36
CA HIS A 151 -9.37 13.12 9.65
C HIS A 151 -8.84 14.52 10.01
N ALA A 152 -8.47 14.76 11.27
CA ALA A 152 -7.81 16.01 11.66
C ALA A 152 -6.43 16.16 10.99
N TYR A 153 -5.67 15.07 10.88
CA TYR A 153 -4.41 15.06 10.15
C TYR A 153 -4.60 15.32 8.66
N ALA A 154 -5.58 14.68 8.02
CA ALA A 154 -5.89 14.87 6.60
C ALA A 154 -6.22 16.34 6.29
N LYS A 155 -7.07 16.97 7.11
CA LYS A 155 -7.36 18.42 7.01
C LYS A 155 -6.12 19.30 7.14
N ALA A 156 -5.20 18.95 8.04
CA ALA A 156 -4.00 19.75 8.30
C ALA A 156 -2.90 19.61 7.24
N ASN A 157 -2.95 18.55 6.43
CA ASN A 157 -1.94 18.22 5.41
C ASN A 157 -2.52 18.24 3.99
N ASP A 158 -3.67 18.88 3.78
CA ASP A 158 -4.35 19.00 2.48
C ASP A 158 -4.54 17.65 1.76
N GLN A 159 -4.78 16.58 2.53
CA GLN A 159 -5.09 15.27 1.97
C GLN A 159 -6.54 15.19 1.53
N THR A 160 -6.78 14.41 0.48
CA THR A 160 -8.11 14.19 -0.05
C THR A 160 -8.70 12.85 0.41
N CYS A 161 -10.01 12.65 0.22
CA CYS A 161 -10.72 11.48 0.73
C CYS A 161 -10.11 10.15 0.22
N ILE A 162 -9.76 10.11 -1.07
CA ILE A 162 -9.26 8.90 -1.73
C ILE A 162 -7.83 8.52 -1.31
N ASP A 163 -7.09 9.40 -0.63
CA ASP A 163 -5.75 9.08 -0.15
C ASP A 163 -5.78 7.95 0.89
N CYS A 164 -6.86 7.89 1.67
CA CYS A 164 -7.08 6.88 2.69
C CYS A 164 -8.24 5.93 2.34
N HIS A 165 -9.33 6.44 1.77
CA HIS A 165 -10.53 5.65 1.49
C HIS A 165 -10.47 5.02 0.10
N LYS A 166 -9.58 4.04 -0.10
CA LYS A 166 -9.54 3.23 -1.32
C LYS A 166 -10.48 2.03 -1.19
N GLY A 167 -11.07 1.60 -2.30
CA GLY A 167 -12.01 0.47 -2.31
C GLY A 167 -13.38 0.75 -1.64
N VAL A 168 -13.89 1.98 -1.74
CA VAL A 168 -15.12 2.42 -1.05
C VAL A 168 -16.37 1.66 -1.51
N ALA A 169 -16.53 1.52 -2.83
CA ALA A 169 -17.68 0.91 -3.46
C ALA A 169 -17.32 -0.32 -4.30
N HIS A 170 -16.05 -0.44 -4.68
CA HIS A 170 -15.51 -1.51 -5.51
C HIS A 170 -14.38 -2.19 -4.76
N PHE A 171 -14.13 -3.47 -5.02
CA PHE A 171 -13.00 -4.15 -4.40
C PHE A 171 -11.70 -3.49 -4.85
N ALA A 172 -10.88 -3.09 -3.88
CA ALA A 172 -9.55 -2.60 -4.16
C ALA A 172 -8.75 -3.70 -4.87
N PRO A 173 -7.85 -3.34 -5.80
CA PRO A 173 -6.87 -4.29 -6.30
C PRO A 173 -6.11 -4.90 -5.12
N GLU A 174 -5.81 -6.20 -5.21
CA GLU A 174 -4.89 -6.84 -4.28
C GLU A 174 -3.57 -6.07 -4.32
N ALA A 175 -3.01 -5.75 -3.15
CA ALA A 175 -1.69 -5.14 -3.11
C ALA A 175 -0.70 -6.28 -3.37
N GLU A 176 -0.44 -6.59 -4.63
CA GLU A 176 0.62 -7.52 -4.99
C GLU A 176 1.86 -6.71 -5.35
N LEU A 177 2.88 -6.81 -4.50
CA LEU A 177 4.24 -6.49 -4.94
C LEU A 177 4.61 -7.53 -5.99
N ASP A 178 4.80 -7.10 -7.25
CA ASP A 178 5.03 -7.98 -8.39
C ASP A 178 6.09 -9.03 -8.01
N SER A 179 5.79 -10.31 -8.26
CA SER A 179 6.73 -11.44 -8.17
C SER A 179 8.12 -11.11 -8.74
N LYS A 180 8.20 -10.24 -9.77
CA LYS A 180 9.45 -9.76 -10.34
C LYS A 180 10.34 -8.97 -9.38
N ALA A 181 9.78 -8.18 -8.46
CA ALA A 181 10.56 -7.40 -7.50
C ALA A 181 11.30 -8.33 -6.52
N PHE A 182 10.60 -9.38 -6.04
CA PHE A 182 11.22 -10.42 -5.23
C PHE A 182 12.22 -11.26 -6.04
N ASP A 183 11.88 -11.64 -7.28
CA ASP A 183 12.80 -12.35 -8.17
C ASP A 183 14.07 -11.53 -8.46
N THR A 184 13.94 -10.21 -8.57
CA THR A 184 15.07 -9.28 -8.75
C THR A 184 15.95 -9.27 -7.51
N LEU A 185 15.36 -9.20 -6.31
CA LEU A 185 16.10 -9.34 -5.05
C LEU A 185 16.83 -10.69 -4.97
N MET A 186 16.18 -11.79 -5.34
CA MET A 186 16.78 -13.13 -5.40
C MET A 186 17.83 -13.26 -6.53
N ALA A 187 17.80 -12.42 -7.55
CA ALA A 187 18.85 -12.38 -8.57
C ALA A 187 20.16 -11.77 -8.01
N PHE A 188 20.08 -10.87 -7.02
CA PHE A 188 21.27 -10.35 -6.33
C PHE A 188 21.95 -11.43 -5.48
N THR A 189 21.20 -12.35 -4.87
CA THR A 189 21.81 -13.42 -4.07
C THR A 189 22.69 -14.36 -4.91
N LYS A 190 22.35 -14.53 -6.19
CA LYS A 190 23.13 -15.33 -7.16
C LYS A 190 24.40 -14.62 -7.63
N GLN A 191 24.50 -13.31 -7.41
CA GLN A 191 25.65 -12.49 -7.80
C GLN A 191 26.64 -12.29 -6.66
N THR A 192 26.28 -12.71 -5.44
CA THR A 192 27.12 -12.57 -4.26
C THR A 192 28.44 -13.33 -4.41
N SER A 193 29.55 -12.60 -4.34
CA SER A 193 30.88 -13.18 -4.50
C SER A 193 31.18 -14.24 -3.44
N ALA A 194 31.86 -15.32 -3.82
CA ALA A 194 32.41 -16.29 -2.88
C ALA A 194 33.40 -15.64 -1.90
N ASP A 195 34.11 -14.59 -2.34
CA ASP A 195 35.09 -13.84 -1.55
C ASP A 195 34.45 -12.77 -0.63
N ALA A 196 33.12 -12.67 -0.61
CA ALA A 196 32.42 -11.73 0.26
C ALA A 196 32.76 -12.01 1.73
N LYS A 197 33.28 -11.01 2.43
CA LYS A 197 33.69 -11.13 3.85
C LYS A 197 32.51 -11.04 4.81
N VAL A 198 31.45 -10.35 4.39
CA VAL A 198 30.22 -10.16 5.15
C VAL A 198 29.06 -10.45 4.23
N VAL A 199 28.08 -11.18 4.74
CA VAL A 199 26.86 -11.52 4.00
C VAL A 199 25.64 -11.38 4.91
N TYR A 200 24.47 -11.25 4.28
CA TYR A 200 23.19 -11.05 4.92
C TYR A 200 22.16 -11.99 4.29
N PRO A 201 21.39 -12.74 5.10
CA PRO A 201 20.28 -13.52 4.58
C PRO A 201 19.14 -12.60 4.17
N VAL A 202 18.52 -12.91 3.03
CA VAL A 202 17.36 -12.17 2.50
C VAL A 202 16.05 -12.67 3.11
N THR A 203 15.97 -13.97 3.36
CA THR A 203 14.86 -14.65 4.02
C THR A 203 15.33 -15.26 5.34
N ALA A 204 14.42 -15.86 6.11
CA ALA A 204 14.84 -16.69 7.23
C ALA A 204 15.55 -17.95 6.69
N ILE A 205 16.74 -18.26 7.22
CA ILE A 205 17.57 -19.39 6.80
C ILE A 205 18.03 -20.20 7.99
N ASN A 206 18.38 -21.47 7.79
CA ASN A 206 18.92 -22.31 8.86
C ASN A 206 20.45 -22.20 8.93
N MET A 207 20.99 -22.21 10.14
CA MET A 207 22.42 -22.36 10.40
C MET A 207 22.69 -23.80 10.88
N GLY A 208 22.70 -24.74 9.92
CA GLY A 208 22.73 -26.17 10.22
C GLY A 208 21.67 -26.57 11.24
N ASP A 209 22.05 -27.37 12.24
CA ASP A 209 21.18 -27.80 13.34
C ASP A 209 21.15 -26.82 14.52
N PHE A 210 21.85 -25.67 14.43
CA PHE A 210 21.99 -24.72 15.53
C PHE A 210 20.80 -23.77 15.67
N GLY A 211 20.06 -23.52 14.60
CA GLY A 211 18.87 -22.67 14.65
C GLY A 211 18.57 -21.94 13.35
N THR A 212 17.67 -20.97 13.45
CA THR A 212 17.19 -20.17 12.33
C THR A 212 17.69 -18.73 12.48
N LEU A 213 18.27 -18.19 11.41
CA LEU A 213 18.69 -16.80 11.27
C LEU A 213 17.56 -16.01 10.64
N ASN A 214 17.27 -14.83 11.17
CA ASN A 214 16.31 -13.91 10.55
C ASN A 214 16.98 -13.14 9.41
N PRO A 215 16.19 -12.60 8.46
CA PRO A 215 16.70 -11.70 7.42
C PRO A 215 17.55 -10.57 8.00
N THR A 216 18.50 -10.08 7.20
CA THR A 216 19.38 -8.93 7.50
C THR A 216 20.37 -9.14 8.65
N ALA A 217 20.38 -10.32 9.28
CA ALA A 217 21.40 -10.69 10.24
C ALA A 217 22.80 -10.59 9.61
N LYS A 218 23.71 -9.88 10.27
CA LYS A 218 25.08 -9.70 9.78
C LYS A 218 25.91 -10.94 10.05
N LEU A 219 26.45 -11.56 8.99
CA LEU A 219 27.24 -12.79 9.07
C LEU A 219 28.64 -12.55 8.53
N GLU A 220 29.66 -12.88 9.32
CA GLU A 220 31.07 -12.83 8.90
C GLU A 220 31.47 -14.15 8.26
N VAL A 221 31.92 -14.13 7.01
CA VAL A 221 32.30 -15.34 6.27
C VAL A 221 33.68 -15.80 6.72
N VAL A 222 33.77 -17.05 7.17
CA VAL A 222 35.02 -17.71 7.59
C VAL A 222 35.60 -18.49 6.42
N GLU A 223 34.75 -19.26 5.74
CA GLU A 223 35.12 -20.08 4.59
C GLU A 223 33.90 -20.21 3.67
N ALA A 224 34.14 -20.27 2.35
CA ALA A 224 33.10 -20.41 1.35
C ALA A 224 33.52 -21.44 0.30
N GLU A 225 32.61 -22.37 -0.02
CA GLU A 225 32.75 -23.36 -1.08
C GLU A 225 31.47 -23.37 -1.92
N GLY A 226 31.46 -22.56 -2.99
CA GLY A 226 30.26 -22.32 -3.79
C GLY A 226 29.19 -21.57 -2.97
N ASP A 227 27.99 -22.14 -2.90
CA ASP A 227 26.86 -21.59 -2.15
C ASP A 227 26.91 -21.95 -0.65
N ASN A 228 27.74 -22.93 -0.27
CA ASN A 228 27.93 -23.30 1.13
C ASN A 228 28.95 -22.37 1.79
N ARG A 229 28.59 -21.80 2.94
CA ARG A 229 29.46 -20.90 3.69
C ARG A 229 29.50 -21.28 5.15
N THR A 230 30.69 -21.29 5.73
CA THR A 230 30.84 -21.26 7.18
C THR A 230 30.88 -19.80 7.60
N VAL A 231 29.93 -19.40 8.44
CA VAL A 231 29.78 -18.02 8.86
C VAL A 231 29.75 -17.89 10.38
N THR A 232 30.17 -16.74 10.88
CA THR A 232 30.08 -16.36 12.28
C THR A 232 29.05 -15.26 12.47
N LEU A 233 28.05 -15.52 13.31
CA LEU A 233 27.09 -14.54 13.79
C LEU A 233 27.60 -13.98 15.13
N ASN A 234 27.80 -12.67 15.19
CA ASN A 234 28.06 -11.95 16.43
C ASN A 234 26.75 -11.25 16.86
N ALA A 235 26.28 -11.55 18.07
CA ALA A 235 24.99 -11.07 18.57
C ALA A 235 24.99 -10.91 20.09
N PHE A 236 23.84 -10.53 20.66
CA PHE A 236 23.64 -10.40 22.10
C PHE A 236 22.55 -11.34 22.58
N GLN A 237 22.65 -11.78 23.83
CA GLN A 237 21.69 -12.67 24.45
C GLN A 237 21.30 -12.15 25.83
N MET A 238 19.99 -12.14 26.10
CA MET A 238 19.43 -11.74 27.38
C MET A 238 19.29 -12.96 28.30
N LYS A 239 19.62 -12.78 29.59
CA LYS A 239 19.44 -13.83 30.61
C LYS A 239 17.97 -14.21 30.76
N GLY A 240 17.67 -15.51 30.75
CA GLY A 240 16.31 -16.06 30.76
C GLY A 240 15.64 -16.15 29.37
N ALA A 241 16.33 -15.74 28.32
CA ALA A 241 15.90 -15.89 26.92
C ALA A 241 17.02 -16.49 26.06
N GLU A 242 17.65 -17.56 26.55
CA GLU A 242 18.83 -18.18 25.95
C GLU A 242 18.58 -18.75 24.53
N GLN A 243 17.32 -19.01 24.18
CA GLN A 243 16.95 -19.44 22.83
C GLN A 243 16.99 -18.32 21.78
N VAL A 244 17.13 -17.06 22.18
CA VAL A 244 16.97 -15.91 21.26
C VAL A 244 18.23 -15.06 21.24
N LEU A 245 18.68 -14.73 20.03
CA LEU A 245 19.79 -13.80 19.79
C LEU A 245 19.27 -12.48 19.24
N TYR A 246 19.84 -11.39 19.73
CA TYR A 246 19.44 -10.01 19.48
C TYR A 246 20.54 -9.22 18.79
N MET A 247 20.14 -8.22 17.99
CA MET A 247 21.04 -7.33 17.25
C MET A 247 21.94 -6.50 18.17
N GLY A 248 21.42 -6.05 19.32
CA GLY A 248 22.09 -5.14 20.24
C GLY A 248 21.67 -5.32 21.70
N GLU A 249 22.49 -4.86 22.64
CA GLU A 249 22.13 -4.81 24.06
C GLU A 249 20.93 -3.87 24.26
N GLY A 250 19.88 -4.34 24.94
CA GLY A 250 18.65 -3.57 25.13
C GLY A 250 17.78 -3.41 23.88
N GLN A 251 18.21 -3.94 22.72
CA GLN A 251 17.50 -3.88 21.44
C GLN A 251 16.89 -5.24 21.09
N ARG A 252 15.57 -5.35 21.24
CA ARG A 252 14.75 -6.53 20.98
C ARG A 252 14.51 -6.80 19.48
N ALA A 253 15.50 -6.52 18.63
CA ALA A 253 15.53 -6.98 17.25
C ALA A 253 16.16 -8.38 17.21
N ILE A 254 15.33 -9.40 17.02
CA ILE A 254 15.78 -10.80 16.96
C ILE A 254 16.53 -11.03 15.64
N VAL A 255 17.77 -11.53 15.73
CA VAL A 255 18.61 -11.89 14.58
C VAL A 255 18.71 -13.40 14.39
N ALA A 256 18.48 -14.20 15.45
CA ALA A 256 18.41 -15.65 15.34
C ALA A 256 17.61 -16.27 16.50
N THR A 257 17.06 -17.46 16.26
CA THR A 257 16.47 -18.35 17.27
C THR A 257 17.24 -19.66 17.27
N LEU A 258 17.62 -20.16 18.44
CA LEU A 258 18.52 -21.30 18.60
C LEU A 258 17.79 -22.57 19.03
N THR A 259 18.29 -23.70 18.55
CA THR A 259 17.97 -25.02 19.11
C THR A 259 18.74 -25.26 20.42
N GLU A 260 18.51 -26.39 21.08
CA GLU A 260 19.34 -26.80 22.22
C GLU A 260 20.81 -26.96 21.81
N GLN A 261 21.08 -27.55 20.64
CA GLN A 261 22.44 -27.71 20.11
C GLN A 261 23.10 -26.35 19.83
N GLY A 262 22.34 -25.41 19.27
CA GLY A 262 22.83 -24.06 19.02
C GLY A 262 23.23 -23.33 20.30
N GLN A 263 22.44 -23.49 21.37
CA GLN A 263 22.76 -22.90 22.67
C GLN A 263 24.05 -23.45 23.27
N GLU A 264 24.31 -24.74 23.13
CA GLU A 264 25.55 -25.39 23.59
C GLU A 264 26.77 -24.98 22.75
N ALA A 265 26.57 -24.69 21.46
CA ALA A 265 27.63 -24.28 20.53
C ALA A 265 28.05 -22.80 20.67
N LEU A 266 27.35 -21.99 21.47
CA LEU A 266 27.65 -20.57 21.63
C LEU A 266 28.98 -20.34 22.36
N LYS A 267 29.81 -19.46 21.77
CA LYS A 267 30.89 -18.80 22.51
C LYS A 267 30.30 -17.60 23.24
N THR A 268 30.33 -17.62 24.56
CA THR A 268 29.63 -16.65 25.39
C THR A 268 30.59 -15.74 26.15
N GLY A 269 30.26 -14.46 26.22
CA GLY A 269 30.89 -13.50 27.12
C GLY A 269 30.26 -13.51 28.51
N GLU A 270 30.75 -12.61 29.37
CA GLU A 270 30.17 -12.39 30.71
C GLU A 270 28.88 -11.58 30.64
N TYR A 271 27.94 -11.90 31.55
CA TYR A 271 26.73 -11.12 31.72
C TYR A 271 27.02 -9.77 32.35
N LYS A 272 26.40 -8.73 31.81
CA LYS A 272 26.43 -7.35 32.31
C LYS A 272 25.02 -6.80 32.38
N ALA A 273 24.69 -6.12 33.47
CA ALA A 273 23.41 -5.47 33.63
C ALA A 273 23.34 -4.18 32.79
N ASP A 274 22.21 -3.98 32.10
CA ASP A 274 21.88 -2.72 31.46
C ASP A 274 21.31 -1.69 32.45
N ALA A 275 20.99 -0.49 31.97
CA ALA A 275 20.44 0.60 32.78
C ALA A 275 19.08 0.28 33.42
N TYR A 276 18.40 -0.79 32.99
CA TYR A 276 17.09 -1.23 33.45
C TYR A 276 17.16 -2.51 34.30
N GLY A 277 18.37 -3.02 34.57
CA GLY A 277 18.61 -4.22 35.37
C GLY A 277 18.49 -5.53 34.60
N ASN A 278 18.33 -5.51 33.27
CA ASN A 278 18.38 -6.75 32.48
C ASN A 278 19.84 -7.14 32.24
N GLU A 279 20.15 -8.43 32.38
CA GLU A 279 21.49 -8.95 32.15
C GLU A 279 21.66 -9.42 30.69
N TRP A 280 22.67 -8.87 30.01
CA TRP A 280 23.01 -9.16 28.62
C TRP A 280 24.43 -9.70 28.52
N ARG A 281 24.69 -10.55 27.53
CA ARG A 281 26.04 -10.98 27.16
C ARG A 281 26.23 -10.94 25.65
N SER A 282 27.44 -10.64 25.21
CA SER A 282 27.87 -10.85 23.83
C SER A 282 28.03 -12.35 23.56
N VAL A 283 27.60 -12.82 22.40
CA VAL A 283 27.77 -14.19 21.97
C VAL A 283 28.24 -14.26 20.52
N ALA A 284 28.97 -15.33 20.20
CA ALA A 284 29.34 -15.67 18.85
C ALA A 284 28.94 -17.11 18.55
N LEU A 285 28.29 -17.32 17.41
CA LEU A 285 27.92 -18.64 16.89
C LEU A 285 28.56 -18.82 15.51
N THR A 286 29.30 -19.91 15.33
CA THR A 286 29.87 -20.25 14.02
C THR A 286 29.19 -21.50 13.51
N GLY A 287 28.66 -21.46 12.28
CA GLY A 287 27.95 -22.58 11.67
C GLY A 287 27.89 -22.48 10.16
N GLY A 288 27.49 -23.59 9.53
CA GLY A 288 27.30 -23.66 8.09
C GLY A 288 25.94 -23.09 7.67
N ILE A 289 25.90 -22.39 6.55
CA ILE A 289 24.70 -22.00 5.81
C ILE A 289 24.82 -22.50 4.37
N ASP A 290 23.70 -22.90 3.78
CA ASP A 290 23.56 -23.40 2.41
C ASP A 290 22.59 -22.54 1.57
N SER A 291 22.15 -21.43 2.14
CA SER A 291 21.05 -20.62 1.62
C SER A 291 21.54 -19.33 0.95
N PRO A 292 20.77 -18.77 0.00
CA PRO A 292 21.19 -17.57 -0.73
C PRO A 292 21.30 -16.34 0.18
N VAL A 293 22.38 -15.59 0.01
CA VAL A 293 22.71 -14.38 0.79
C VAL A 293 23.15 -13.25 -0.12
N VAL A 294 23.08 -12.01 0.35
CA VAL A 294 23.63 -10.81 -0.32
C VAL A 294 24.84 -10.27 0.44
N ASP A 295 25.79 -9.64 -0.24
CA ASP A 295 26.95 -8.97 0.39
C ASP A 295 26.70 -7.50 0.76
N THR A 296 25.58 -6.94 0.31
CA THR A 296 25.08 -5.61 0.66
C THR A 296 23.58 -5.65 0.98
N LEU A 297 23.15 -4.81 1.91
CA LEU A 297 21.72 -4.69 2.28
C LEU A 297 20.93 -3.75 1.36
N GLU A 298 21.58 -2.96 0.51
CA GLU A 298 20.93 -2.01 -0.41
C GLU A 298 19.76 -2.60 -1.24
N PRO A 299 19.87 -3.78 -1.88
CA PRO A 299 18.75 -4.36 -2.60
C PRO A 299 17.63 -4.82 -1.66
N VAL A 300 17.97 -5.28 -0.44
CA VAL A 300 17.00 -5.69 0.57
C VAL A 300 16.21 -4.49 1.08
N TRP A 301 16.90 -3.37 1.33
CA TRP A 301 16.29 -2.11 1.76
C TRP A 301 15.45 -1.47 0.67
N SER A 302 15.88 -1.56 -0.58
CA SER A 302 15.08 -1.08 -1.71
C SER A 302 13.76 -1.85 -1.81
N TYR A 303 13.82 -3.18 -1.69
CA TYR A 303 12.62 -4.03 -1.68
C TYR A 303 11.73 -3.79 -0.46
N ALA A 304 12.32 -3.59 0.73
CA ALA A 304 11.56 -3.28 1.93
C ALA A 304 10.90 -1.88 1.88
N ASP A 305 11.54 -0.88 1.27
CA ASP A 305 10.90 0.42 1.04
C ASP A 305 9.73 0.30 0.05
N GLU A 306 9.85 -0.55 -0.96
CA GLU A 306 8.75 -0.91 -1.87
C GLU A 306 7.61 -1.62 -1.14
N LEU A 307 7.92 -2.54 -0.21
CA LEU A 307 6.92 -3.16 0.67
C LEU A 307 6.17 -2.12 1.49
N ASP A 308 6.87 -1.16 2.09
CA ASP A 308 6.26 -0.06 2.83
C ASP A 308 5.39 0.81 1.91
N ASN A 309 5.85 1.09 0.69
CA ASN A 309 5.06 1.86 -0.30
C ASN A 309 3.75 1.13 -0.64
N VAL A 310 3.84 -0.13 -1.05
CA VAL A 310 2.70 -0.89 -1.58
C VAL A 310 1.70 -1.23 -0.49
N TYR A 311 2.17 -1.78 0.64
CA TYR A 311 1.29 -2.31 1.66
C TYR A 311 0.91 -1.27 2.73
N CYS A 312 1.83 -0.40 3.11
CA CYS A 312 1.65 0.43 4.31
C CYS A 312 1.31 1.89 4.00
N SER A 313 1.83 2.44 2.90
CA SER A 313 1.57 3.84 2.48
C SER A 313 0.23 4.03 1.76
N THR A 314 -0.49 2.93 1.51
CA THR A 314 -1.81 2.94 0.88
C THR A 314 -2.87 3.63 1.74
N CYS A 315 -2.70 3.65 3.07
CA CYS A 315 -3.69 4.12 4.05
C CYS A 315 -3.31 5.43 4.77
N HIS A 316 -2.02 5.78 4.84
CA HIS A 316 -1.52 7.03 5.42
C HIS A 316 -0.11 7.34 4.90
N ALA A 317 0.39 8.54 5.14
CA ALA A 317 1.78 8.88 4.86
C ALA A 317 2.73 7.90 5.58
N LYS A 318 3.83 7.52 4.92
CA LYS A 318 4.84 6.62 5.49
C LYS A 318 5.32 7.15 6.84
N ILE A 319 5.44 6.23 7.81
CA ILE A 319 6.05 6.55 9.09
C ILE A 319 7.57 6.39 8.91
N PRO A 320 8.37 7.47 9.05
CA PRO A 320 9.82 7.36 8.88
C PRO A 320 10.43 6.37 9.87
N GLY A 321 11.44 5.59 9.45
CA GLY A 321 12.08 4.57 10.28
C GLY A 321 12.61 5.12 11.62
N GLU A 322 13.09 6.35 11.62
CA GLU A 322 13.61 7.05 12.79
C GLU A 322 12.52 7.54 13.77
N HIS A 323 11.24 7.32 13.46
CA HIS A 323 10.13 7.77 14.30
C HIS A 323 10.04 6.95 15.61
N PHE A 324 10.28 5.64 15.54
CA PHE A 324 10.23 4.74 16.69
C PHE A 324 11.59 4.10 17.00
N THR A 325 11.71 3.56 18.22
CA THR A 325 12.88 2.78 18.62
C THR A 325 12.81 1.34 18.09
N VAL A 326 13.95 0.63 18.08
CA VAL A 326 14.03 -0.78 17.66
C VAL A 326 12.96 -1.65 18.34
N ASN A 327 12.74 -1.40 19.63
CA ASN A 327 11.82 -2.15 20.48
C ASN A 327 10.34 -1.85 20.18
N ALA A 328 10.05 -0.64 19.70
CA ALA A 328 8.69 -0.21 19.39
C ALA A 328 8.25 -0.66 17.99
N TRP A 329 9.18 -0.80 17.04
CA TRP A 329 8.87 -1.17 15.66
C TRP A 329 8.25 -2.55 15.50
N GLY A 330 8.66 -3.57 16.28
CA GLY A 330 8.09 -4.92 16.17
C GLY A 330 6.56 -4.95 16.35
N PRO A 331 6.01 -4.48 17.48
CA PRO A 331 4.57 -4.39 17.68
C PRO A 331 3.85 -3.46 16.70
N VAL A 332 4.47 -2.35 16.29
CA VAL A 332 3.90 -1.39 15.34
C VAL A 332 3.75 -2.02 13.96
N ALA A 333 4.83 -2.60 13.42
CA ALA A 333 4.82 -3.29 12.13
C ALA A 333 3.80 -4.44 12.13
N LYS A 334 3.76 -5.24 13.21
CA LYS A 334 2.72 -6.28 13.35
C LYS A 334 1.30 -5.72 13.30
N GLY A 335 1.05 -4.57 13.93
CA GLY A 335 -0.25 -3.89 13.89
C GLY A 335 -0.57 -3.28 12.52
N MET A 336 0.43 -2.86 11.75
CA MET A 336 0.29 -2.42 10.36
C MET A 336 -0.04 -3.62 9.46
N GLY A 337 0.77 -4.67 9.52
CA GLY A 337 0.60 -5.87 8.70
C GLY A 337 -0.75 -6.57 8.89
N ALA A 338 -1.29 -6.58 10.12
CA ALA A 338 -2.62 -7.14 10.41
C ALA A 338 -3.79 -6.41 9.73
N ARG A 339 -3.56 -5.22 9.15
CA ARG A 339 -4.54 -4.41 8.41
C ARG A 339 -4.31 -4.42 6.90
N THR A 340 -3.36 -5.24 6.44
CA THR A 340 -2.95 -5.39 5.05
C THR A 340 -2.97 -6.88 4.68
N ASP A 341 -2.82 -7.18 3.40
CA ASP A 341 -2.63 -8.51 2.81
C ASP A 341 -1.16 -8.93 2.70
N ILE A 342 -0.22 -8.18 3.30
CA ILE A 342 1.20 -8.51 3.30
C ILE A 342 1.47 -9.90 3.88
N SER A 343 2.33 -10.69 3.22
CA SER A 343 2.71 -12.00 3.73
C SER A 343 3.52 -11.90 5.02
N PRO A 344 3.50 -12.93 5.90
CA PRO A 344 4.33 -12.96 7.10
C PRO A 344 5.83 -12.76 6.84
N GLU A 345 6.35 -13.31 5.74
CA GLU A 345 7.75 -13.21 5.35
C GLU A 345 8.13 -11.77 4.97
N ASN A 346 7.29 -11.14 4.15
CA ASN A 346 7.46 -9.75 3.74
C ASN A 346 7.31 -8.79 4.93
N LEU A 347 6.37 -9.08 5.82
CA LEU A 347 6.19 -8.31 7.05
C LEU A 347 7.40 -8.41 7.97
N GLU A 348 8.02 -9.59 8.10
CA GLU A 348 9.25 -9.76 8.88
C GLU A 348 10.39 -8.94 8.26
N LEU A 349 10.56 -8.97 6.94
CA LEU A 349 11.58 -8.19 6.25
C LEU A 349 11.38 -6.68 6.42
N LEU A 350 10.14 -6.20 6.28
CA LEU A 350 9.77 -4.81 6.51
C LEU A 350 10.00 -4.41 7.98
N THR A 351 9.69 -5.31 8.92
CA THR A 351 9.98 -5.10 10.34
C THR A 351 11.49 -4.95 10.57
N LYS A 352 12.33 -5.77 9.91
CA LYS A 352 13.79 -5.64 9.99
C LYS A 352 14.28 -4.34 9.38
N TYR A 353 13.70 -3.89 8.28
CA TYR A 353 14.00 -2.59 7.69
C TYR A 353 13.77 -1.46 8.70
N PHE A 354 12.58 -1.40 9.31
CA PHE A 354 12.28 -0.38 10.32
C PHE A 354 13.20 -0.47 11.54
N GLN A 355 13.50 -1.69 12.03
CA GLN A 355 14.41 -1.88 13.15
C GLN A 355 15.85 -1.42 12.84
N ASN A 356 16.33 -1.63 11.62
CA ASN A 356 17.67 -1.19 11.20
C ASN A 356 17.75 0.33 10.90
N HIS A 357 16.61 0.98 10.68
CA HIS A 357 16.50 2.43 10.48
C HIS A 357 15.90 3.14 11.70
N ALA A 358 15.81 2.45 12.84
CA ALA A 358 15.18 2.97 14.05
C ALA A 358 15.94 4.15 14.66
N LYS A 359 15.23 4.97 15.43
CA LYS A 359 15.76 6.17 16.09
C LYS A 359 17.06 5.93 16.87
N ASP A 360 17.14 4.81 17.58
CA ASP A 360 18.25 4.41 18.43
C ASP A 360 19.31 3.56 17.71
N VAL A 361 19.24 3.48 16.38
CA VAL A 361 20.23 2.81 15.51
C VAL A 361 20.95 3.80 14.61
N VAL A 362 20.22 4.70 13.95
CA VAL A 362 20.81 5.61 12.95
C VAL A 362 21.68 6.70 13.61
N GLY A 363 21.51 6.94 14.92
CA GLY A 363 22.15 8.05 15.62
C GLY A 363 21.60 9.40 15.14
N HIS A 364 21.72 10.43 15.96
CA HIS A 364 21.45 11.81 15.51
C HIS A 364 22.71 12.44 14.92
#